data_AF-A0A1Y0IQ03-F1
#
_entry.id   AF-A0A1Y0IQ03-F1
#
_cell.length_a   1.000
_cell.length_b   1.000
_cell.length_c   1.000
_cell.angle_alpha   90.00
_cell.angle_beta   90.00
_cell.angle_gamma   90.00
#
_symmetry.space_group_name_H-M   'P 1'
#
loop_
_entity.id
_entity.type
_entity.pdbx_description
1 polymer ?
#
loop_
_entity_poly.entity_id
_entity_poly.type
_entity_poly.pdbx_seq_one_letter_code
_entity_poly.pdbx_strand_id
1 'polypeptide(L)'
;MAIQLNQARSAATSAAAERLLNTFLRETGQTAPVLAADDPRLAKLPALVLEAMQAEGHPFCLELPTTHTRIYGAVTYTSLFGHHRYGQSFWLQTEDSPLQEADGALLAEPLLTEVGQRDPDAASRSRRVADLVAQVQNSIEKTTRFVEHHTEYGANLWELTGGERTKRAESGLVFGHPFHPTPKSSEGFSADDLGLYAPELHASFTLCYFAAAPELVQEAWVEGTGIPPSRPNCWKKRI
;
A
#
# COMPACT_ATOMS: atom_id res chain seq x y z
N MET A 1 9.92 -13.19 -17.85
CA MET A 1 9.84 -13.64 -16.44
C MET A 1 10.78 -12.87 -15.50
N ALA A 2 12.09 -13.13 -15.42
CA ALA A 2 12.96 -12.47 -14.40
C ALA A 2 13.02 -10.92 -14.48
N ILE A 3 13.02 -10.35 -15.70
CA ILE A 3 13.00 -8.89 -15.91
C ILE A 3 11.66 -8.28 -15.48
N GLN A 4 10.55 -8.99 -15.70
CA GLN A 4 9.20 -8.55 -15.30
C GLN A 4 9.01 -8.63 -13.79
N LEU A 5 9.54 -9.68 -13.14
CA LEU A 5 9.56 -9.81 -11.67
C LEU A 5 10.29 -8.62 -11.01
N ASN A 6 11.42 -8.20 -11.57
CA ASN A 6 12.16 -7.05 -11.04
C ASN A 6 11.39 -5.73 -11.19
N GLN A 7 10.69 -5.54 -12.30
CA GLN A 7 9.85 -4.36 -12.54
C GLN A 7 8.63 -4.32 -11.62
N ALA A 8 7.94 -5.45 -11.42
CA ALA A 8 6.76 -5.50 -10.57
C ALA A 8 7.11 -5.26 -9.09
N ARG A 9 8.24 -5.83 -8.62
CA ARG A 9 8.73 -5.58 -7.27
C ARG A 9 9.12 -4.12 -7.08
N SER A 10 9.82 -3.53 -8.05
CA SER A 10 10.16 -2.10 -8.03
C SER A 10 8.91 -1.20 -8.01
N ALA A 11 7.87 -1.54 -8.77
CA ALA A 11 6.59 -0.83 -8.72
C ALA A 11 5.91 -0.97 -7.35
N ALA A 12 5.93 -2.17 -6.75
CA ALA A 12 5.35 -2.42 -5.43
C ALA A 12 6.09 -1.67 -4.30
N THR A 13 7.43 -1.65 -4.31
CA THR A 13 8.21 -0.92 -3.31
C THR A 13 8.07 0.59 -3.48
N SER A 14 8.04 1.10 -4.71
CA SER A 14 7.75 2.52 -4.98
C SER A 14 6.35 2.91 -4.49
N ALA A 15 5.35 2.07 -4.74
CA ALA A 15 3.98 2.28 -4.28
C ALA A 15 3.87 2.24 -2.75
N ALA A 16 4.66 1.39 -2.07
CA ALA A 16 4.73 1.34 -0.62
C ALA A 16 5.40 2.58 -0.03
N ALA A 17 6.55 3.01 -0.58
CA ALA A 17 7.24 4.24 -0.16
C ALA A 17 6.28 5.43 -0.18
N GLU A 18 5.57 5.60 -1.30
CA GLU A 18 4.62 6.67 -1.48
C GLU A 18 3.46 6.64 -0.48
N ARG A 19 2.90 5.47 -0.20
CA ARG A 19 1.81 5.31 0.77
C ARG A 19 2.28 5.57 2.19
N LEU A 20 3.45 5.06 2.56
CA LEU A 20 4.06 5.31 3.86
C LEU A 20 4.30 6.80 4.06
N LEU A 21 4.94 7.47 3.10
CA LEU A 21 5.23 8.90 3.18
C LEU A 21 3.94 9.73 3.18
N ASN A 22 2.99 9.46 2.28
CA ASN A 22 1.72 10.21 2.24
C ASN A 22 0.89 10.01 3.51
N THR A 23 0.85 8.79 4.06
CA THR A 23 0.16 8.52 5.32
C THR A 23 0.87 9.25 6.46
N PHE A 24 2.18 9.11 6.57
CA PHE A 24 2.98 9.75 7.62
C PHE A 24 2.84 11.28 7.61
N LEU A 25 3.05 11.92 6.45
CA LEU A 25 2.93 13.38 6.32
C LEU A 25 1.52 13.85 6.68
N ARG A 26 0.48 13.15 6.19
CA ARG A 26 -0.91 13.49 6.48
C ARG A 26 -1.27 13.34 7.96
N GLU A 27 -0.88 12.23 8.59
CA GLU A 27 -1.22 11.94 9.99
C GLU A 27 -0.38 12.76 11.00
N THR A 28 0.78 13.25 10.57
CA THR A 28 1.63 14.14 11.40
C THR A 28 1.40 15.62 11.11
N GLY A 29 0.55 15.96 10.14
CA GLY A 29 0.27 17.35 9.74
C GLY A 29 1.44 18.05 9.05
N GLN A 30 2.38 17.29 8.47
CA GLN A 30 3.54 17.80 7.76
C GLN A 30 3.23 18.02 6.28
N THR A 31 3.81 19.07 5.69
CA THR A 31 3.76 19.31 4.24
C THR A 31 4.85 18.51 3.53
N ALA A 32 4.80 18.46 2.19
CA ALA A 32 5.87 17.84 1.41
C ALA A 32 7.25 18.45 1.78
N PRO A 33 8.24 17.62 2.15
CA PRO A 33 9.51 18.08 2.72
C PRO A 33 10.53 18.50 1.63
N VAL A 34 10.08 19.24 0.62
CA VAL A 34 10.90 19.69 -0.51
C VAL A 34 11.98 20.67 -0.04
N LEU A 35 13.21 20.46 -0.49
CA LEU A 35 14.34 21.32 -0.18
C LEU A 35 14.42 22.49 -1.17
N ALA A 36 14.75 23.67 -0.64
CA ALA A 36 15.14 24.80 -1.49
C ALA A 36 16.48 24.51 -2.19
N ALA A 37 16.71 25.12 -3.35
CA ALA A 37 17.90 24.87 -4.16
C ALA A 37 19.21 25.24 -3.45
N ASP A 38 19.16 26.18 -2.50
CA ASP A 38 20.26 26.65 -1.68
C ASP A 38 20.32 25.98 -0.28
N ASP A 39 19.51 24.96 -0.04
CA ASP A 39 19.49 24.28 1.27
C ASP A 39 20.86 23.62 1.56
N PRO A 40 21.49 23.92 2.71
CA PRO A 40 22.84 23.45 3.02
C PRO A 40 22.93 21.92 3.17
N ARG A 41 21.81 21.21 3.31
CA ARG A 41 21.78 19.74 3.31
C ARG A 41 22.12 19.18 1.94
N LEU A 42 21.76 19.85 0.85
CA LEU A 42 22.07 19.41 -0.51
C LEU A 42 23.58 19.40 -0.76
N ALA A 43 24.30 20.41 -0.26
CA ALA A 43 25.76 20.51 -0.39
C ALA A 43 26.54 19.42 0.37
N LYS A 44 25.88 18.71 1.31
CA LYS A 44 26.48 17.60 2.07
C LYS A 44 26.26 16.24 1.41
N LEU A 45 25.40 16.14 0.40
CA LEU A 45 25.11 14.89 -0.28
C LEU A 45 26.22 14.55 -1.29
N PRO A 46 26.53 13.25 -1.51
CA PRO A 46 27.36 12.84 -2.62
C PRO A 46 26.78 13.34 -3.96
N ALA A 47 27.62 13.83 -4.87
CA ALA A 47 27.18 14.42 -6.14
C ALA A 47 26.25 13.48 -6.93
N LEU A 48 26.59 12.19 -7.02
CA LEU A 48 25.76 11.19 -7.71
C LEU A 48 24.35 11.03 -7.10
N VAL A 49 24.22 11.15 -5.78
CA VAL A 49 22.91 11.08 -5.12
C VAL A 49 22.08 12.31 -5.43
N LEU A 50 22.69 13.50 -5.36
CA LEU A 50 22.01 14.74 -5.69
C LEU A 50 21.58 14.77 -7.17
N GLU A 51 22.44 14.34 -8.08
CA GLU A 51 22.14 14.21 -9.50
C GLU A 51 20.97 13.25 -9.74
N ALA A 52 20.95 12.09 -9.07
CA ALA A 52 19.84 11.13 -9.17
C ALA A 52 18.52 11.73 -8.67
N MET A 53 18.52 12.40 -7.51
CA MET A 53 17.33 13.08 -6.98
C MET A 53 16.81 14.16 -7.94
N GLN A 54 17.71 14.97 -8.50
CA GLN A 54 17.36 16.05 -9.42
C GLN A 54 16.88 15.53 -10.78
N ALA A 55 17.39 14.38 -11.24
CA ALA A 55 16.94 13.73 -12.46
C ALA A 55 15.50 13.20 -12.32
N GLU A 56 15.11 12.78 -11.11
CA GLU A 56 13.75 12.29 -10.84
C GLU A 56 12.77 13.42 -10.48
N GLY A 57 13.20 14.50 -9.83
CA GLY A 57 12.32 15.60 -9.46
C GLY A 57 12.95 16.62 -8.52
N HIS A 58 12.15 17.22 -7.63
CA HIS A 58 12.66 18.16 -6.64
C HIS A 58 13.24 17.42 -5.42
N PRO A 59 14.52 17.62 -5.07
CA PRO A 59 15.10 17.01 -3.88
C PRO A 59 14.28 17.28 -2.61
N PHE A 60 14.07 16.25 -1.79
CA PHE A 60 13.42 16.37 -0.48
C PHE A 60 14.31 15.77 0.61
N CYS A 61 14.10 16.22 1.85
CA CYS A 61 14.63 15.58 3.05
C CYS A 61 13.58 15.62 4.15
N LEU A 62 13.04 14.47 4.51
CA LEU A 62 12.21 14.29 5.69
C LEU A 62 13.12 13.96 6.88
N GLU A 63 13.19 14.87 7.85
CA GLU A 63 13.91 14.63 9.11
C GLU A 63 12.91 14.18 10.18
N LEU A 64 13.11 12.98 10.70
CA LEU A 64 12.30 12.41 11.78
C LEU A 64 12.79 12.97 13.11
N PRO A 65 11.98 13.78 13.83
CA PRO A 65 12.49 14.62 14.91
C PRO A 65 12.93 13.86 16.15
N THR A 66 12.35 12.68 16.42
CA THR A 66 12.66 11.89 17.62
C THR A 66 13.83 10.94 17.40
N THR A 67 13.87 10.29 16.24
CA THR A 67 14.92 9.32 15.90
C THR A 67 16.12 9.94 15.17
N HIS A 68 16.04 11.22 14.81
CA HIS A 68 17.04 11.95 14.01
C HIS A 68 17.39 11.28 12.67
N THR A 69 16.53 10.37 12.20
CA THR A 69 16.70 9.71 10.91
C THR A 69 16.27 10.66 9.79
N ARG A 70 17.08 10.75 8.74
CA ARG A 70 16.76 11.52 7.53
C ARG A 70 16.46 10.59 6.37
N ILE A 71 15.35 10.88 5.70
CA ILE A 71 14.92 10.21 4.47
C ILE A 71 15.05 11.20 3.33
N TYR A 72 15.85 10.84 2.33
CA TYR A 72 16.07 11.62 1.12
C TYR A 72 15.43 10.95 -0.08
N GLY A 73 15.02 11.76 -1.05
CA GLY A 73 14.55 11.31 -2.37
C GLY A 73 14.11 12.51 -3.20
N ALA A 74 13.29 12.25 -4.22
CA ALA A 74 12.70 13.29 -5.06
C ALA A 74 11.18 13.37 -4.88
N VAL A 75 10.61 14.57 -4.91
CA VAL A 75 9.17 14.80 -5.08
C VAL A 75 8.93 15.21 -6.53
N THR A 76 8.12 14.42 -7.24
CA THR A 76 7.74 14.68 -8.64
C THR A 76 6.46 15.50 -8.73
N TYR A 77 5.61 15.47 -7.71
CA TYR A 77 4.39 16.26 -7.63
C TYR A 77 3.99 16.54 -6.18
N THR A 78 3.70 17.82 -5.89
CA THR A 78 3.17 18.26 -4.61
C THR A 78 1.65 18.44 -4.69
N SER A 79 0.93 17.91 -3.70
CA SER A 79 -0.53 18.00 -3.61
C SER A 79 -0.94 18.75 -2.35
N LEU A 80 -1.93 19.64 -2.46
CA LEU A 80 -2.56 20.30 -1.31
C LEU A 80 -3.35 19.31 -0.43
N PHE A 81 -3.73 18.15 -0.96
CA PHE A 81 -4.53 17.14 -0.28
C PHE A 81 -3.70 15.91 0.14
N GLY A 82 -2.37 16.01 0.13
CA GLY A 82 -1.46 14.94 0.58
C GLY A 82 -1.18 13.83 -0.44
N HIS A 83 -1.75 13.91 -1.65
CA HIS A 83 -1.46 12.97 -2.74
C HIS A 83 -0.12 13.29 -3.44
N HIS A 84 0.97 13.37 -2.68
CA HIS A 84 2.29 13.61 -3.25
C HIS A 84 2.71 12.42 -4.13
N ARG A 85 3.55 12.71 -5.13
CA ARG A 85 4.25 11.70 -5.93
C ARG A 85 5.74 11.84 -5.67
N TYR A 86 6.45 10.73 -5.65
CA TYR A 86 7.88 10.67 -5.38
C TYR A 86 8.63 10.09 -6.56
N GLY A 87 9.95 10.27 -6.54
CA GLY A 87 10.88 9.47 -7.33
C GLY A 87 10.89 8.00 -6.90
N GLN A 88 11.72 7.21 -7.57
CA GLN A 88 11.91 5.78 -7.29
C GLN A 88 13.10 5.53 -6.37
N SER A 89 14.05 6.47 -6.32
CA SER A 89 15.26 6.35 -5.53
C SER A 89 15.13 7.04 -4.18
N PHE A 90 15.43 6.31 -3.10
CA PHE A 90 15.42 6.83 -1.74
C PHE A 90 16.74 6.55 -1.04
N TRP A 91 17.07 7.37 -0.05
CA TRP A 91 18.22 7.16 0.81
C TRP A 91 17.89 7.43 2.27
N LEU A 92 18.51 6.68 3.16
CA LEU A 92 18.40 6.82 4.61
C LEU A 92 19.74 7.23 5.19
N GLN A 93 19.70 8.13 6.17
CA GLN A 93 20.83 8.48 7.01
C GLN A 93 20.36 8.47 8.46
N THR A 94 21.07 7.76 9.33
CA THR A 94 20.88 7.82 10.79
C THR A 94 22.09 8.50 11.44
N GLU A 95 22.06 8.70 12.75
CA GLU A 95 23.24 9.21 13.46
C GLU A 95 24.41 8.22 13.41
N ASP A 96 24.11 6.92 13.46
CA ASP A 96 25.09 5.84 13.53
C ASP A 96 25.51 5.29 12.16
N SER A 97 24.75 5.58 11.10
CA SER A 97 24.99 5.02 9.76
C SER A 97 25.08 6.11 8.69
N PRO A 98 26.07 6.00 7.77
CA PRO A 98 26.18 6.92 6.66
C PRO A 98 24.95 6.82 5.74
N LEU A 99 24.86 7.76 4.80
CA LEU A 99 23.82 7.73 3.78
C LEU A 99 23.85 6.40 3.00
N GLN A 100 22.73 5.69 2.97
CA GLN A 100 22.56 4.39 2.31
C GLN A 100 21.32 4.41 1.42
N GLU A 101 21.38 3.68 0.31
CA GLU A 101 20.21 3.50 -0.57
C GLU A 101 19.11 2.73 0.16
N ALA A 102 17.86 3.11 -0.10
CA ALA A 102 16.67 2.52 0.50
C ALA A 102 15.55 2.36 -0.53
N ASP A 103 14.65 1.42 -0.26
CA ASP A 103 13.39 1.27 -0.96
C ASP A 103 12.21 1.43 0.01
N GLY A 104 10.97 1.34 -0.49
CA GLY A 104 9.78 1.47 0.35
C GLY A 104 9.68 0.43 1.48
N ALA A 105 10.34 -0.73 1.35
CA ALA A 105 10.41 -1.72 2.41
C ALA A 105 11.30 -1.21 3.56
N LEU A 106 12.45 -0.62 3.24
CA LEU A 106 13.38 -0.05 4.20
C LEU A 106 12.89 1.26 4.83
N LEU A 107 12.00 2.00 4.16
CA LEU A 107 11.39 3.20 4.75
C LEU A 107 10.39 2.89 5.89
N ALA A 108 9.88 1.67 5.96
CA ALA A 108 8.82 1.31 6.91
C ALA A 108 9.28 1.45 8.37
N GLU A 109 10.42 0.83 8.71
CA GLU A 109 10.93 0.81 10.08
C GLU A 109 11.21 2.22 10.66
N PRO A 110 11.94 3.14 10.00
CA PRO A 110 12.20 4.46 10.56
C PRO A 110 10.92 5.28 10.74
N LEU A 111 10.00 5.25 9.76
CA LEU A 111 8.72 5.96 9.85
C LEU A 111 7.83 5.43 10.98
N LEU A 112 7.72 4.11 11.09
CA LEU A 112 6.91 3.47 12.13
C LEU A 112 7.53 3.60 13.52
N THR A 113 8.87 3.56 13.61
CA THR A 113 9.59 3.80 14.88
C THR A 113 9.35 5.23 15.36
N GLU A 114 9.40 6.22 14.48
CA GLU A 114 9.12 7.62 14.81
C GLU A 114 7.69 7.80 15.35
N VAL A 115 6.68 7.28 14.64
CA VAL A 115 5.29 7.35 15.11
C VAL A 115 5.09 6.56 16.41
N GLY A 116 5.79 5.42 16.54
CA GLY A 116 5.74 4.54 17.68
C GLY A 116 6.19 5.19 18.99
N GLN A 117 7.01 6.26 18.94
CA GLN A 117 7.45 6.98 20.15
C GLN A 117 6.30 7.61 20.95
N ARG A 118 5.11 7.69 20.37
CA ARG A 118 3.87 8.10 21.07
C ARG A 118 3.37 7.05 22.07
N ASP A 119 3.76 5.78 21.90
CA ASP A 119 3.47 4.72 22.86
C ASP A 119 4.54 4.73 23.96
N PRO A 120 4.18 5.05 25.22
CA PRO A 120 5.14 5.12 26.31
C PRO A 120 5.70 3.74 26.71
N ASP A 121 4.96 2.65 26.45
CA ASP A 121 5.43 1.30 26.78
C ASP A 121 6.39 0.79 25.70
N ALA A 122 7.66 0.64 26.05
CA ALA A 122 8.69 0.16 25.14
C ALA A 122 8.39 -1.23 24.57
N ALA A 123 7.81 -2.13 25.37
CA ALA A 123 7.53 -3.48 24.92
C ALA A 123 6.35 -3.49 23.92
N SER A 124 5.28 -2.74 24.21
CA SER A 124 4.17 -2.51 23.28
C SER A 124 4.65 -1.85 21.98
N ARG A 125 5.43 -0.76 22.09
CA ARG A 125 5.99 -0.04 20.96
C ARG A 125 6.78 -0.95 20.03
N SER A 126 7.75 -1.71 20.56
CA SER A 126 8.57 -2.61 19.75
C SER A 126 7.75 -3.69 19.05
N ARG A 127 6.75 -4.27 19.72
CA ARG A 127 5.86 -5.27 19.10
C ARG A 127 5.04 -4.67 17.96
N ARG A 128 4.38 -3.53 18.20
CA ARG A 128 3.54 -2.87 17.19
C ARG A 128 4.32 -2.43 15.97
N VAL A 129 5.53 -1.90 16.16
CA VAL A 129 6.42 -1.52 15.06
C VAL A 129 6.80 -2.77 14.25
N ALA A 130 7.22 -3.86 14.91
CA ALA A 130 7.56 -5.10 14.23
C ALA A 130 6.38 -5.69 13.45
N ASP A 131 5.18 -5.71 14.03
CA ASP A 131 3.96 -6.21 13.39
C ASP A 131 3.62 -5.38 12.15
N LEU A 132 3.65 -4.05 12.25
CA LEU A 132 3.37 -3.15 11.11
C LEU A 132 4.43 -3.26 10.02
N VAL A 133 5.72 -3.37 10.37
CA VAL A 133 6.78 -3.61 9.38
C VAL A 133 6.54 -4.93 8.64
N ALA A 134 6.17 -6.01 9.36
CA ALA A 134 5.84 -7.29 8.73
C ALA A 134 4.62 -7.17 7.80
N GLN A 135 3.60 -6.40 8.18
CA GLN A 135 2.44 -6.13 7.33
C GLN A 135 2.80 -5.28 6.10
N VAL A 136 3.76 -4.35 6.19
CA VAL A 136 4.27 -3.61 5.02
C VAL A 136 4.95 -4.57 4.05
N GLN A 137 5.84 -5.45 4.55
CA GLN A 137 6.48 -6.46 3.72
C GLN A 137 5.46 -7.37 3.05
N ASN A 138 4.48 -7.85 3.81
CA ASN A 138 3.39 -8.68 3.28
C ASN A 138 2.59 -7.95 2.18
N SER A 139 2.31 -6.66 2.38
CA SER A 139 1.64 -5.83 1.39
C SER A 139 2.49 -5.64 0.12
N ILE A 140 3.80 -5.48 0.24
CA ILE A 140 4.73 -5.37 -0.92
C ILE A 140 4.77 -6.68 -1.71
N GLU A 141 4.89 -7.82 -1.04
CA GLU A 141 4.90 -9.14 -1.69
C GLU A 141 3.61 -9.39 -2.48
N LYS A 142 2.47 -9.08 -1.89
CA LYS A 142 1.15 -9.24 -2.53
C LYS A 142 0.97 -8.27 -3.69
N THR A 143 1.32 -7.01 -3.50
CA THR A 143 1.28 -6.00 -4.54
C THR A 143 2.19 -6.37 -5.71
N THR A 144 3.38 -6.93 -5.45
CA THR A 144 4.29 -7.42 -6.50
C THR A 144 3.56 -8.42 -7.39
N ARG A 145 2.95 -9.44 -6.80
CA ARG A 145 2.19 -10.45 -7.55
C ARG A 145 0.98 -9.87 -8.29
N PHE A 146 0.26 -8.94 -7.68
CA PHE A 146 -0.89 -8.29 -8.32
C PHE A 146 -0.47 -7.43 -9.52
N VAL A 147 0.67 -6.74 -9.42
CA VAL A 147 1.24 -5.98 -10.53
C VAL A 147 1.69 -6.91 -11.65
N GLU A 148 2.36 -8.02 -11.35
CA GLU A 148 2.73 -9.03 -12.35
C GLU A 148 1.51 -9.53 -13.12
N HIS A 149 0.47 -9.93 -12.39
CA HIS A 149 -0.77 -10.41 -12.98
C HIS A 149 -1.48 -9.32 -13.80
N HIS A 150 -1.52 -8.08 -13.32
CA HIS A 150 -2.12 -6.98 -14.06
C HIS A 150 -1.32 -6.61 -15.32
N THR A 151 0.01 -6.72 -15.30
CA THR A 151 0.83 -6.50 -16.50
C THR A 151 0.54 -7.55 -17.58
N GLU A 152 0.24 -8.79 -17.18
CA GLU A 152 -0.01 -9.89 -18.13
C GLU A 152 -1.48 -9.99 -18.56
N TYR A 153 -2.43 -9.77 -17.65
CA TYR A 153 -3.87 -10.03 -17.83
C TYR A 153 -4.76 -8.80 -17.63
N GLY A 154 -4.16 -7.62 -17.46
CA GLY A 154 -4.87 -6.35 -17.36
C GLY A 154 -5.64 -6.03 -18.63
N ALA A 155 -6.67 -5.20 -18.50
CA ALA A 155 -7.51 -4.78 -19.61
C ALA A 155 -7.67 -3.27 -19.62
N ASN A 156 -7.77 -2.69 -20.82
CA ASN A 156 -8.15 -1.29 -20.95
C ASN A 156 -9.64 -1.15 -20.63
N LEU A 157 -9.99 -0.58 -19.47
CA LEU A 157 -11.37 -0.48 -19.00
C LEU A 157 -12.29 0.23 -19.99
N TRP A 158 -11.75 1.13 -20.82
CA TRP A 158 -12.52 1.88 -21.81
C TRP A 158 -13.02 1.03 -22.98
N GLU A 159 -12.37 -0.12 -23.24
CA GLU A 159 -12.72 -1.05 -24.32
C GLU A 159 -13.77 -2.08 -23.88
N LEU A 160 -14.00 -2.24 -22.57
CA LEU A 160 -14.95 -3.20 -22.01
C LEU A 160 -16.35 -2.59 -21.85
N THR A 161 -17.40 -3.41 -21.76
CA THR A 161 -18.77 -2.93 -21.51
C THR A 161 -19.51 -3.82 -20.52
N GLY A 162 -20.60 -3.30 -19.94
CA GLY A 162 -21.47 -4.05 -19.03
C GLY A 162 -20.74 -4.64 -17.82
N GLY A 163 -21.14 -5.85 -17.41
CA GLY A 163 -20.63 -6.52 -16.21
C GLY A 163 -19.12 -6.81 -16.23
N GLU A 164 -18.52 -7.01 -17.41
CA GLU A 164 -17.07 -7.23 -17.51
C GLU A 164 -16.29 -5.96 -17.15
N ARG A 165 -16.76 -4.78 -17.57
CA ARG A 165 -16.16 -3.50 -17.16
C ARG A 165 -16.22 -3.35 -15.64
N THR A 166 -17.37 -3.62 -15.03
CA THR A 166 -17.54 -3.54 -13.58
C THR A 166 -16.60 -4.51 -12.86
N LYS A 167 -16.56 -5.79 -13.28
CA LYS A 167 -15.67 -6.79 -12.70
C LYS A 167 -14.19 -6.37 -12.78
N ARG A 168 -13.76 -5.83 -13.92
CA ARG A 168 -12.38 -5.36 -14.11
C ARG A 168 -12.06 -4.09 -13.33
N ALA A 169 -13.03 -3.20 -13.15
CA ALA A 169 -12.86 -2.01 -12.30
C ALA A 169 -12.65 -2.41 -10.83
N GLU A 170 -13.45 -3.34 -10.31
CA GLU A 170 -13.34 -3.84 -8.92
C GLU A 170 -12.02 -4.58 -8.67
N SER A 171 -11.50 -5.29 -9.68
CA SER A 171 -10.24 -6.04 -9.58
C SER A 171 -8.99 -5.23 -9.95
N GLY A 172 -9.15 -4.02 -10.50
CA GLY A 172 -8.03 -3.22 -11.00
C GLY A 172 -7.24 -2.44 -9.95
N LEU A 173 -7.68 -2.42 -8.68
CA LEU A 173 -7.04 -1.63 -7.63
C LEU A 173 -5.83 -2.34 -7.01
N VAL A 174 -4.81 -2.67 -7.80
CA VAL A 174 -3.67 -3.51 -7.40
C VAL A 174 -2.79 -2.91 -6.30
N PHE A 175 -2.70 -1.58 -6.22
CA PHE A 175 -1.92 -0.91 -5.18
C PHE A 175 -2.73 -0.56 -3.91
N GLY A 176 -4.06 -0.71 -3.95
CA GLY A 176 -4.93 -0.43 -2.81
C GLY A 176 -4.96 1.03 -2.37
N HIS A 177 -5.43 1.27 -1.13
CA HIS A 177 -5.68 2.61 -0.61
C HIS A 177 -4.41 3.49 -0.58
N PRO A 178 -4.45 4.76 -1.06
CA PRO A 178 -3.27 5.62 -1.20
C PRO A 178 -2.75 6.22 0.12
N PHE A 179 -3.56 6.20 1.19
CA PHE A 179 -3.19 6.67 2.53
C PHE A 179 -3.33 5.55 3.57
N HIS A 180 -2.87 4.35 3.24
CA HIS A 180 -2.79 3.26 4.20
C HIS A 180 -1.40 2.64 4.07
N PRO A 181 -0.68 2.36 5.17
CA PRO A 181 0.69 1.85 5.10
C PRO A 181 0.75 0.42 4.55
N THR A 182 -0.31 -0.36 4.76
CA THR A 182 -0.35 -1.81 4.46
C THR A 182 -1.58 -2.22 3.64
N PRO A 183 -1.93 -1.50 2.55
CA PRO A 183 -3.26 -1.59 1.93
C PRO A 183 -3.58 -2.95 1.29
N LYS A 184 -2.56 -3.78 1.06
CA LYS A 184 -2.67 -5.13 0.50
C LYS A 184 -2.15 -6.21 1.44
N SER A 185 -1.91 -5.90 2.71
CA SER A 185 -1.65 -6.93 3.71
C SER A 185 -2.89 -7.82 3.88
N SER A 186 -2.70 -9.13 3.96
CA SER A 186 -3.78 -10.09 4.25
C SER A 186 -3.24 -11.28 5.04
N GLU A 187 -2.97 -11.04 6.31
CA GLU A 187 -2.43 -12.06 7.21
C GLU A 187 -3.30 -13.31 7.25
N GLY A 188 -2.67 -14.48 7.31
CA GLY A 188 -3.34 -15.78 7.25
C GLY A 188 -3.64 -16.29 5.83
N PHE A 189 -3.50 -15.47 4.78
CA PHE A 189 -3.59 -15.93 3.39
C PHE A 189 -2.21 -16.27 2.83
N SER A 190 -2.04 -17.53 2.41
CA SER A 190 -0.89 -18.00 1.66
C SER A 190 -0.90 -17.48 0.23
N ALA A 191 0.20 -17.70 -0.50
CA ALA A 191 0.22 -17.43 -1.94
C ALA A 191 -0.87 -18.23 -2.68
N ASP A 192 -1.11 -19.49 -2.32
CA ASP A 192 -2.13 -20.29 -3.01
C ASP A 192 -3.53 -19.73 -2.75
N ASP A 193 -3.82 -19.28 -1.53
CA ASP A 193 -5.10 -18.65 -1.17
C ASP A 193 -5.37 -17.39 -1.99
N LEU A 194 -4.35 -16.58 -2.29
CA LEU A 194 -4.53 -15.40 -3.15
C LEU A 194 -5.05 -15.79 -4.53
N GLY A 195 -4.58 -16.89 -5.11
CA GLY A 195 -5.07 -17.36 -6.41
C GLY A 195 -6.56 -17.75 -6.39
N LEU A 196 -7.05 -18.18 -5.23
CA LEU A 196 -8.43 -18.63 -5.04
C LEU A 196 -9.39 -17.48 -4.70
N TYR A 197 -8.89 -16.42 -4.06
CA TYR A 197 -9.75 -15.44 -3.40
C TYR A 197 -9.42 -13.97 -3.70
N ALA A 198 -8.22 -13.65 -4.21
CA ALA A 198 -7.85 -12.25 -4.43
C ALA A 198 -8.53 -11.67 -5.68
N PRO A 199 -9.33 -10.60 -5.56
CA PRO A 199 -9.96 -9.97 -6.71
C PRO A 199 -8.93 -9.47 -7.72
N GLU A 200 -7.76 -9.01 -7.27
CA GLU A 200 -6.65 -8.52 -8.12
C GLU A 200 -6.08 -9.60 -9.04
N LEU A 201 -6.27 -10.88 -8.69
CA LEU A 201 -5.91 -12.03 -9.52
C LEU A 201 -7.07 -12.52 -10.39
N HIS A 202 -8.15 -11.73 -10.47
CA HIS A 202 -9.40 -12.07 -11.15
C HIS A 202 -10.05 -13.36 -10.62
N ALA A 203 -9.80 -13.70 -9.35
CA ALA A 203 -10.29 -14.92 -8.75
C ALA A 203 -11.81 -15.04 -8.84
N SER A 204 -12.28 -16.26 -9.08
CA SER A 204 -13.70 -16.59 -9.10
C SER A 204 -13.90 -17.97 -8.49
N PHE A 205 -14.84 -18.08 -7.57
CA PHE A 205 -15.14 -19.31 -6.86
C PHE A 205 -16.64 -19.49 -6.68
N THR A 206 -17.06 -20.74 -6.44
CA THR A 206 -18.44 -21.05 -6.07
C THR A 206 -18.62 -20.80 -4.57
N LEU A 207 -19.74 -20.19 -4.17
CA LEU A 207 -20.05 -19.96 -2.76
C LEU A 207 -20.21 -21.29 -2.01
N CYS A 208 -19.74 -21.34 -0.77
CA CYS A 208 -20.01 -22.45 0.14
C CYS A 208 -21.40 -22.26 0.77
N TYR A 209 -22.23 -23.30 0.76
CA TYR A 209 -23.58 -23.27 1.32
C TYR A 209 -23.65 -24.18 2.55
N PHE A 210 -24.26 -23.67 3.62
CA PHE A 210 -24.55 -24.44 4.83
C PHE A 210 -26.05 -24.70 4.93
N ALA A 211 -26.43 -25.92 5.31
CA ALA A 211 -27.78 -26.22 5.75
C ALA A 211 -27.85 -25.96 7.27
N ALA A 212 -28.70 -25.01 7.68
CA ALA A 212 -28.88 -24.64 9.08
C ALA A 212 -30.36 -24.69 9.47
N ALA A 213 -30.63 -25.04 10.72
CA ALA A 213 -31.99 -24.98 11.26
C ALA A 213 -32.45 -23.50 11.35
N PRO A 214 -33.71 -23.15 11.01
CA PRO A 214 -34.17 -21.77 10.98
C PRO A 214 -33.96 -20.99 12.29
N GLU A 215 -34.05 -21.67 13.43
CA GLU A 215 -33.80 -21.11 14.76
C GLU A 215 -32.35 -20.66 14.99
N LEU A 216 -31.41 -21.08 14.14
CA LEU A 216 -30.00 -20.68 14.16
C LEU A 216 -29.70 -19.51 13.22
N VAL A 217 -30.67 -19.04 12.42
CA VAL A 217 -30.48 -17.99 11.40
C VAL A 217 -31.21 -16.71 11.80
N GLN A 218 -30.48 -15.60 11.76
CA GLN A 218 -31.04 -14.25 11.94
C GLN A 218 -31.00 -13.49 10.60
N GLU A 219 -32.14 -12.92 10.19
CA GLU A 219 -32.28 -12.15 8.95
C GLU A 219 -32.68 -10.70 9.26
N ALA A 220 -32.13 -9.75 8.50
CA ALA A 220 -32.51 -8.34 8.53
C ALA A 220 -32.45 -7.75 7.11
N TRP A 221 -33.27 -6.73 6.86
CA TRP A 221 -33.35 -6.04 5.56
C TRP A 221 -33.18 -4.54 5.75
N VAL A 222 -32.54 -3.89 4.78
CA VAL A 222 -32.43 -2.42 4.76
C VAL A 222 -33.76 -1.84 4.27
N GLU A 223 -34.49 -1.15 5.15
CA GLU A 223 -35.73 -0.45 4.82
C GLU A 223 -35.49 0.69 3.81
N GLY A 224 -36.52 1.06 3.03
CA GLY A 224 -36.47 2.21 2.13
C GLY A 224 -35.76 1.99 0.79
N THR A 225 -35.24 0.79 0.51
CA THR A 225 -34.57 0.49 -0.78
C THR A 225 -35.54 0.23 -1.93
N GLY A 226 -36.83 0.04 -1.66
CA GLY A 226 -37.84 -0.33 -2.66
C GLY A 226 -37.64 -1.74 -3.25
N ILE A 227 -36.62 -2.47 -2.80
CA ILE A 227 -36.37 -3.87 -3.15
C ILE A 227 -37.10 -4.72 -2.11
N PRO A 228 -38.20 -5.42 -2.46
CA PRO A 228 -38.89 -6.28 -1.51
C PRO A 228 -37.93 -7.37 -1.03
N PRO A 229 -38.02 -7.80 0.23
CA PRO A 229 -37.25 -8.94 0.71
C PRO A 229 -37.58 -10.16 -0.15
N SER A 230 -36.69 -10.53 -1.06
CA SER A 230 -36.85 -11.72 -1.88
C SER A 230 -36.52 -12.90 -0.99
N ARG A 231 -37.54 -13.47 -0.34
CA ARG A 231 -37.44 -14.87 0.07
C ARG A 231 -37.41 -15.68 -1.21
N PRO A 232 -36.30 -16.36 -1.57
CA PRO A 232 -36.35 -17.27 -2.69
C PRO A 232 -37.43 -18.31 -2.37
N ASN A 233 -38.48 -18.41 -3.20
CA ASN A 233 -39.50 -19.46 -3.05
C ASN A 233 -38.95 -20.88 -3.38
N CYS A 234 -37.66 -20.99 -3.67
CA CYS A 234 -36.88 -22.23 -3.69
C CYS A 234 -36.21 -22.32 -2.32
N TRP A 235 -36.50 -23.28 -1.44
CA TRP A 235 -35.98 -24.65 -1.46
C TRP A 235 -36.96 -25.64 -0.81
N LYS A 236 -38.23 -25.70 -1.24
CA LYS A 236 -39.10 -26.85 -0.94
C LYS A 236 -38.71 -28.07 -1.79
N LYS A 237 -37.44 -28.51 -1.75
CA LYS A 237 -37.12 -29.89 -2.10
C LYS A 237 -37.00 -30.65 -0.78
N ARG A 238 -37.98 -31.54 -0.58
CA ARG A 238 -37.96 -32.57 0.45
C ARG A 238 -36.59 -33.26 0.40
N ILE A 239 -35.90 -33.27 1.53
CA ILE A 239 -34.92 -34.30 1.86
C ILE A 239 -35.73 -35.56 2.20
#